data_AF-A0A7W9BB35-F1
#
_entry.id   AF-A0A7W9BB35-F1
#
_cell.length_a   1.000
_cell.length_b   1.000
_cell.length_c   1.000
_cell.angle_alpha   90.00
_cell.angle_beta   90.00
_cell.angle_gamma   90.00
#
_symmetry.space_group_name_H-M   'P 1'
#
loop_
_entity.id
_entity.type
_entity.pdbx_description
1 polymer ?
#
loop_
_entity_poly.entity_id
_entity_poly.type
_entity_poly.pdbx_seq_one_letter_code
_entity_poly.pdbx_strand_id
1 'polypeptide(L)'
;MAQNNNNKQAHEAEHGRLHNARDAASDVAHRAAKSIDSNPLGVLVGGLAVGALAGALIPRSDREKELLAPLGAQLGSRARTAIETAKTAGMDELSNRGLTRDGVRDQARGLFEGVAKALSTAGTAAAQSAKNG
;
A
#
# COMPACT_ATOMS: atom_id res chain seq x y z
N MET A 1 -21.62 30.52 31.00
CA MET A 1 -21.59 29.04 31.08
C MET A 1 -21.58 28.33 29.71
N ALA A 2 -21.50 29.02 28.55
CA ALA A 2 -21.62 28.38 27.23
C ALA A 2 -20.32 27.80 26.62
N GLN A 3 -19.12 28.11 27.15
CA GLN A 3 -17.85 27.68 26.56
C GLN A 3 -17.39 26.25 26.94
N ASN A 4 -17.96 25.64 27.98
CA ASN A 4 -17.53 24.32 28.48
C ASN A 4 -18.08 23.14 27.65
N ASN A 5 -19.18 23.34 26.92
CA ASN A 5 -19.86 22.27 26.18
C ASN A 5 -19.19 21.97 24.83
N ASN A 6 -18.55 22.96 24.21
CA ASN A 6 -17.87 22.80 22.92
C ASN A 6 -16.61 21.93 23.04
N ASN A 7 -15.92 21.99 24.18
CA ASN A 7 -14.72 21.18 24.40
C ASN A 7 -15.06 19.69 24.60
N LYS A 8 -16.19 19.39 25.27
CA LYS A 8 -16.70 18.02 25.46
C LYS A 8 -17.11 17.36 24.14
N GLN A 9 -17.81 18.11 23.27
CA GLN A 9 -18.25 17.60 21.97
C GLN A 9 -17.08 17.36 21.00
N ALA A 10 -16.02 18.18 21.07
CA ALA A 10 -14.82 17.98 20.26
C ALA A 10 -14.08 16.69 20.64
N HIS A 11 -13.92 16.43 21.94
CA HIS A 11 -13.28 15.21 22.43
C HIS A 11 -14.12 13.96 22.11
N GLU A 12 -15.45 14.00 22.28
CA GLU A 12 -16.33 12.86 21.98
C GLU A 12 -16.38 12.54 20.47
N ALA A 13 -16.36 13.56 19.60
CA ALA A 13 -16.30 13.38 18.14
C ALA A 13 -14.93 12.84 17.67
N GLU A 14 -13.85 13.25 18.32
CA GLU A 14 -12.49 12.77 18.04
C GLU A 14 -12.31 11.30 18.48
N HIS A 15 -12.83 10.95 19.66
CA HIS A 15 -12.87 9.56 20.15
C HIS A 15 -13.75 8.65 19.28
N GLY A 16 -14.91 9.13 18.82
CA GLY A 16 -15.78 8.39 17.90
C GLY A 16 -15.11 8.11 16.54
N ARG A 17 -14.36 9.07 16.00
CA ARG A 17 -13.62 8.91 14.74
C ARG A 17 -12.45 7.93 14.86
N LEU A 18 -11.72 7.97 15.98
CA LEU A 18 -10.61 7.06 16.23
C LEU A 18 -11.09 5.62 16.45
N HIS A 19 -12.19 5.42 17.18
CA HIS A 19 -12.80 4.09 17.36
C HIS A 19 -13.25 3.52 16.02
N ASN A 20 -13.99 4.29 15.23
CA ASN A 20 -14.48 3.83 13.93
C ASN A 20 -13.33 3.49 12.97
N ALA A 21 -12.25 4.28 12.97
CA ALA A 21 -11.07 3.98 12.16
C ALA A 21 -10.35 2.70 12.61
N ARG A 22 -10.24 2.47 13.93
CA ARG A 22 -9.66 1.23 14.49
C ARG A 22 -10.52 0.01 14.20
N ASP A 23 -11.84 0.13 14.34
CA ASP A 23 -12.77 -0.95 14.08
C ASP A 23 -12.77 -1.31 12.59
N ALA A 24 -12.77 -0.31 11.71
CA ALA A 24 -12.64 -0.52 10.26
C ALA A 24 -11.29 -1.17 9.90
N ALA A 25 -10.19 -0.71 10.50
CA ALA A 25 -8.87 -1.31 10.28
C ALA A 25 -8.82 -2.77 10.78
N SER A 26 -9.44 -3.05 11.93
CA SER A 26 -9.53 -4.39 12.51
C SER A 26 -10.36 -5.32 11.62
N ASP A 27 -11.51 -4.86 11.12
CA ASP A 27 -12.36 -5.63 10.22
C ASP A 27 -11.65 -5.91 8.88
N VAL A 28 -10.95 -4.93 8.31
CA VAL A 28 -10.10 -5.13 7.13
C VAL A 28 -8.97 -6.13 7.42
N ALA A 29 -8.34 -6.07 8.58
CA ALA A 29 -7.30 -7.02 8.98
C ALA A 29 -7.84 -8.45 9.11
N HIS A 30 -9.03 -8.63 9.71
CA HIS A 30 -9.68 -9.94 9.81
C HIS A 30 -10.06 -10.50 8.44
N ARG A 31 -10.57 -9.64 7.55
CA ARG A 31 -10.89 -10.03 6.16
C ARG A 31 -9.64 -10.35 5.36
N ALA A 32 -8.55 -9.60 5.56
CA ALA A 32 -7.27 -9.88 4.95
C ALA A 32 -6.74 -11.24 5.43
N ALA A 33 -6.80 -11.54 6.73
CA ALA A 33 -6.40 -12.83 7.29
C ALA A 33 -7.16 -13.98 6.61
N LYS A 34 -8.50 -13.88 6.50
CA LYS A 34 -9.32 -14.89 5.80
C LYS A 34 -9.02 -14.98 4.30
N SER A 35 -8.62 -13.86 3.69
CA SER A 35 -8.31 -13.79 2.25
C SER A 35 -6.90 -14.31 1.93
N ILE A 36 -5.96 -14.26 2.89
CA ILE A 36 -4.62 -14.83 2.72
C ILE A 36 -4.71 -16.34 2.49
N ASP A 37 -5.58 -17.02 3.22
CA ASP A 37 -5.80 -18.46 3.06
C ASP A 37 -6.44 -18.82 1.71
N SER A 38 -7.25 -17.90 1.17
CA SER A 38 -8.07 -18.14 -0.04
C SER A 38 -7.35 -17.70 -1.32
N ASN A 39 -6.62 -16.59 -1.27
CA ASN A 39 -5.93 -15.98 -2.41
C ASN A 39 -4.73 -15.13 -1.93
N PRO A 40 -3.59 -15.77 -1.61
CA PRO A 40 -2.42 -15.08 -1.05
C PRO A 40 -1.82 -14.07 -2.05
N LEU A 41 -1.85 -14.37 -3.35
CA LEU A 41 -1.35 -13.46 -4.39
C LEU A 41 -2.21 -12.20 -4.51
N GLY A 42 -3.54 -12.35 -4.43
CA GLY A 42 -4.47 -11.23 -4.45
C GLY A 42 -4.27 -10.27 -3.28
N VAL A 43 -3.99 -10.80 -2.08
CA VAL A 43 -3.69 -9.98 -0.91
C VAL A 43 -2.38 -9.22 -1.06
N LEU A 44 -1.33 -9.85 -1.62
CA LEU A 44 -0.06 -9.17 -1.87
C LEU A 44 -0.21 -8.01 -2.87
N VAL A 45 -0.86 -8.26 -4.01
CA VAL A 45 -1.09 -7.22 -5.03
C VAL A 45 -1.99 -6.11 -4.48
N GLY A 46 -3.07 -6.47 -3.78
CA GLY A 46 -3.97 -5.51 -3.15
C GLY A 46 -3.27 -4.66 -2.08
N GLY A 47 -2.44 -5.28 -1.24
CA GLY A 47 -1.65 -4.59 -0.22
C GLY A 47 -0.64 -3.62 -0.81
N LEU A 48 0.05 -4.01 -1.89
CA LEU A 48 0.97 -3.11 -2.61
C LEU A 48 0.24 -1.95 -3.27
N ALA A 49 -0.90 -2.20 -3.92
CA ALA A 49 -1.71 -1.15 -4.55
C ALA A 49 -2.22 -0.14 -3.52
N VAL A 50 -2.82 -0.63 -2.42
CA VAL A 50 -3.31 0.24 -1.34
C VAL A 50 -2.16 0.99 -0.67
N GLY A 51 -1.03 0.33 -0.40
CA GLY A 51 0.15 0.95 0.19
C GLY A 51 0.76 2.04 -0.70
N ALA A 52 0.82 1.82 -2.02
CA ALA A 52 1.30 2.80 -2.98
C ALA A 52 0.36 4.01 -3.08
N LEU A 53 -0.95 3.78 -3.14
CA LEU A 53 -1.96 4.85 -3.16
C LEU A 53 -1.92 5.66 -1.86
N ALA A 54 -1.90 5.00 -0.70
CA ALA A 54 -1.80 5.67 0.59
C ALA A 54 -0.50 6.48 0.70
N GLY A 55 0.64 5.89 0.32
CA GLY A 55 1.93 6.58 0.32
C GLY A 55 2.03 7.75 -0.65
N ALA A 56 1.30 7.72 -1.78
CA ALA A 56 1.26 8.80 -2.76
C ALA A 56 0.28 9.91 -2.37
N LEU A 57 -0.85 9.58 -1.74
CA LEU A 57 -1.93 10.51 -1.41
C LEU A 57 -1.79 11.17 -0.04
N ILE A 58 -1.02 10.61 0.89
CA ILE A 58 -0.78 11.22 2.20
C ILE A 58 0.35 12.25 2.07
N PRO A 59 0.07 13.57 2.09
CA PRO A 59 1.10 14.59 1.94
C PRO A 59 1.96 14.62 3.20
N ARG A 60 3.29 14.61 3.03
CA ARG A 60 4.23 14.86 4.12
C ARG A 60 4.02 16.29 4.61
N SER A 61 3.62 16.45 5.87
CA SER A 61 3.43 17.76 6.49
C SER A 61 4.78 18.48 6.63
N ASP A 62 4.80 19.81 6.50
CA ASP A 62 6.06 20.57 6.61
C ASP A 62 6.66 20.50 8.02
N ARG A 63 5.82 20.39 9.05
CA ARG A 63 6.26 20.11 10.43
C ARG A 63 6.88 18.72 10.57
N GLU A 64 6.38 17.73 9.84
CA GLU A 64 7.02 16.40 9.79
C GLU A 64 8.35 16.45 9.04
N LYS A 65 8.46 17.23 7.96
CA LYS A 65 9.74 17.37 7.25
C LYS A 65 10.79 18.03 8.12
N GLU A 66 10.42 19.04 8.90
CA GLU A 66 11.35 19.81 9.72
C GLU A 66 11.73 19.09 11.02
N LEU A 67 10.75 18.50 11.72
CA LEU A 67 10.96 17.82 13.00
C LEU A 67 11.33 16.33 12.86
N LEU A 68 10.87 15.68 11.78
CA LEU A 68 11.09 14.25 11.54
C LEU A 68 12.04 13.99 10.38
N ALA A 69 12.81 14.98 9.89
CA ALA A 69 13.89 14.73 8.92
C ALA A 69 14.81 13.56 9.34
N PRO A 70 15.39 13.54 10.57
CA PRO A 70 16.26 12.45 11.00
C PRO A 70 15.48 11.14 11.26
N LEU A 71 14.26 11.24 11.77
CA LEU A 71 13.39 10.08 12.02
C LEU A 71 12.93 9.41 10.70
N GLY A 72 12.58 10.21 9.70
CA GLY A 72 12.19 9.77 8.37
C GLY A 72 13.36 9.18 7.60
N ALA A 73 14.58 9.73 7.74
CA ALA A 73 15.79 9.14 7.18
C ALA A 73 16.09 7.77 7.80
N GLN A 74 15.97 7.64 9.13
CA GLN A 74 16.14 6.37 9.82
C GLN A 74 15.04 5.36 9.45
N LEU A 75 13.78 5.79 9.38
CA LEU A 75 12.67 4.93 9.01
C LEU A 75 12.80 4.46 7.56
N GLY A 76 13.17 5.35 6.65
CA GLY A 76 13.44 5.02 5.25
C GLY A 76 14.62 4.04 5.10
N SER A 77 15.68 4.23 5.89
CA SER A 77 16.80 3.29 5.96
C SER A 77 16.34 1.91 6.44
N ARG A 78 15.60 1.83 7.55
CA ARG A 78 15.05 0.57 8.07
C ARG A 78 14.11 -0.11 7.08
N ALA A 79 13.24 0.66 6.42
CA ALA A 79 12.35 0.13 5.39
C ALA A 79 13.13 -0.45 4.21
N ARG A 80 14.16 0.25 3.72
CA ARG A 80 15.04 -0.25 2.64
C ARG A 80 15.76 -1.54 3.06
N THR A 81 16.30 -1.58 4.28
CA THR A 81 16.94 -2.80 4.80
C THR A 81 15.94 -3.95 4.87
N ALA A 82 14.74 -3.72 5.41
CA ALA A 82 13.70 -4.74 5.48
C ALA A 82 13.30 -5.26 4.09
N ILE A 83 13.17 -4.38 3.10
CA ILE A 83 12.88 -4.75 1.71
C ILE A 83 14.01 -5.60 1.13
N GLU A 84 15.27 -5.21 1.32
CA GLU A 84 16.41 -5.96 0.78
C GLU A 84 16.57 -7.32 1.48
N THR A 85 16.32 -7.39 2.78
CA THR A 85 16.27 -8.65 3.53
C THR A 85 15.15 -9.56 3.03
N ALA A 86 13.94 -9.04 2.87
CA ALA A 86 12.81 -9.79 2.35
C ALA A 86 13.05 -10.28 0.90
N LYS A 87 13.65 -9.43 0.07
CA LYS A 87 14.05 -9.79 -1.30
C LYS A 87 15.09 -10.89 -1.30
N THR A 88 16.12 -10.79 -0.47
CA THR A 88 17.17 -11.83 -0.38
C THR A 88 16.57 -13.15 0.08
N ALA A 89 15.85 -13.17 1.21
CA ALA A 89 15.19 -14.37 1.71
C ALA A 89 14.21 -14.99 0.70
N GLY A 90 13.47 -14.15 -0.02
CA GLY A 90 12.57 -14.60 -1.09
C GLY A 90 13.31 -15.21 -2.27
N MET A 91 14.43 -14.60 -2.71
CA MET A 91 15.26 -15.14 -3.79
C MET A 91 15.98 -16.43 -3.40
N ASP A 92 16.40 -16.57 -2.14
CA ASP A 92 17.00 -17.78 -1.60
C ASP A 92 16.00 -18.93 -1.61
N GLU A 93 14.77 -18.69 -1.12
CA GLU A 93 13.67 -19.67 -1.16
C GLU A 93 13.32 -20.07 -2.61
N LEU A 94 13.32 -19.11 -3.52
CA LEU A 94 13.02 -19.35 -4.94
C LEU A 94 14.12 -20.18 -5.61
N SER A 95 15.38 -19.87 -5.31
CA SER A 95 16.55 -20.63 -5.77
C SER A 95 16.53 -22.06 -5.23
N ASN A 96 16.13 -22.25 -3.97
CA ASN A 96 15.97 -23.56 -3.34
C ASN A 96 14.87 -24.41 -4.00
N ARG A 97 13.86 -23.78 -4.60
CA ARG A 97 12.83 -24.43 -5.42
C ARG A 97 13.23 -24.62 -6.89
N GLY A 98 14.49 -24.36 -7.24
CA GLY A 98 15.02 -24.54 -8.60
C GLY A 98 14.65 -23.42 -9.58
N LEU A 99 14.07 -22.32 -9.11
CA LEU A 99 13.77 -21.16 -9.93
C LEU A 99 14.98 -20.21 -9.94
N THR A 100 15.54 -19.98 -11.13
CA THR A 100 16.66 -19.07 -11.30
C THR A 100 16.21 -17.62 -11.28
N ARG A 101 17.10 -16.72 -10.84
CA ARG A 101 16.86 -15.27 -10.82
C ARG A 101 16.43 -14.72 -12.18
N ASP A 102 16.98 -15.26 -13.26
CA ASP A 102 16.66 -14.83 -14.63
C ASP A 102 15.26 -15.28 -15.04
N GLY A 103 14.87 -16.54 -14.77
CA GLY A 103 13.52 -17.01 -15.10
C GLY A 103 12.41 -16.25 -14.34
N VAL A 104 12.70 -15.83 -13.11
CA VAL A 104 11.78 -15.01 -12.30
C VAL A 104 11.72 -13.59 -12.85
N ARG A 105 12.84 -13.03 -13.27
CA ARG A 105 12.91 -11.71 -13.91
C ARG A 105 12.13 -11.68 -15.23
N ASP A 106 12.24 -12.74 -16.03
CA ASP A 106 11.56 -12.84 -17.31
C ASP A 106 10.05 -13.01 -17.13
N GLN A 107 9.60 -13.83 -16.17
CA GLN A 107 8.19 -13.90 -15.79
C GLN A 107 7.66 -12.55 -15.30
N ALA A 108 8.39 -11.87 -14.42
CA ALA A 108 8.00 -10.55 -13.93
C ALA A 108 7.91 -9.52 -15.07
N ARG A 109 8.86 -9.56 -16.03
CA ARG A 109 8.81 -8.72 -17.24
C ARG A 109 7.59 -9.02 -18.10
N GLY A 110 7.31 -10.29 -18.39
CA GLY A 110 6.15 -10.68 -19.19
C GLY A 110 4.82 -10.28 -18.54
N LEU A 111 4.71 -10.43 -17.22
CA LEU A 111 3.55 -9.95 -16.46
C LEU A 111 3.43 -8.42 -16.53
N PHE A 112 4.53 -7.71 -16.35
CA PHE A 112 4.55 -6.25 -16.41
C PHE A 112 4.19 -5.73 -17.81
N GLU A 113 4.76 -6.31 -18.87
CA GLU A 113 4.42 -6.00 -20.25
C GLU A 113 2.96 -6.30 -20.56
N GLY A 114 2.44 -7.43 -20.07
CA GLY A 114 1.01 -7.78 -20.19
C GLY A 114 0.10 -6.75 -19.54
N VAL A 115 0.41 -6.34 -18.31
CA VAL A 115 -0.32 -5.28 -17.59
C VAL A 115 -0.20 -3.94 -18.32
N ALA A 116 1.01 -3.54 -18.73
CA ALA A 116 1.23 -2.29 -19.46
C ALA A 116 0.47 -2.26 -20.79
N LYS A 117 0.44 -3.37 -21.53
CA LYS A 117 -0.32 -3.50 -22.77
C LYS A 117 -1.82 -3.47 -22.53
N ALA A 118 -2.30 -4.13 -21.48
CA ALA A 118 -3.71 -4.10 -21.08
C ALA A 118 -4.15 -2.67 -20.67
N LEU A 119 -3.35 -1.98 -19.85
CA LEU A 119 -3.59 -0.60 -19.45
C LEU A 119 -3.52 0.37 -20.63
N SER A 120 -2.56 0.18 -21.55
CA SER A 120 -2.46 0.99 -22.78
C SER A 120 -3.69 0.79 -23.67
N THR A 121 -4.15 -0.45 -23.85
CA THR A 121 -5.34 -0.78 -24.66
C THR A 121 -6.63 -0.27 -24.01
N ALA A 122 -6.77 -0.43 -22.70
CA ALA A 122 -7.90 0.10 -21.95
C ALA A 122 -7.89 1.64 -21.93
N GLY A 123 -6.72 2.25 -21.79
CA GLY A 123 -6.51 3.69 -21.81
C GLY A 123 -6.80 4.31 -23.16
N THR A 124 -6.38 3.69 -24.27
CA THR A 124 -6.74 4.13 -25.62
C THR A 124 -8.22 3.96 -25.89
N ALA A 125 -8.84 2.84 -25.50
CA ALA A 125 -10.28 2.64 -25.64
C ALA A 125 -11.10 3.65 -24.82
N ALA A 126 -10.68 3.95 -23.59
CA ALA A 126 -11.31 4.96 -22.74
C ALA A 126 -11.11 6.38 -23.29
N ALA A 127 -9.90 6.73 -23.73
CA ALA A 127 -9.63 8.05 -24.34
C ALA A 127 -10.38 8.25 -25.66
N GLN A 128 -10.55 7.20 -26.46
CA GLN A 128 -11.29 7.24 -27.72
C GLN A 128 -12.80 7.30 -27.48
N SER A 129 -13.31 6.65 -26.43
CA SER A 129 -14.70 6.79 -25.99
C SER A 129 -14.98 8.19 -25.43
N ALA A 130 -14.03 8.80 -24.70
CA ALA A 130 -14.16 10.16 -24.18
C ALA A 130 -14.03 11.25 -25.27
N LYS A 131 -13.41 10.95 -26.41
CA LYS A 131 -13.28 11.87 -27.55
C LYS A 131 -14.47 11.80 -28.52
N ASN A 132 -15.17 10.67 -28.54
CA ASN A 132 -16.32 10.42 -29.42
C ASN A 132 -17.67 10.46 -28.67
N GLY A 133 -17.65 10.74 -27.37
CA GLY A 133 -18.81 10.97 -26.52
C GLY A 133 -18.97 12.42 -26.11
#